data_AF-A0A5K0W204-F1
#
_entry.id   AF-A0A5K0W204-F1
#
_cell.length_a   1.000
_cell.length_b   1.000
_cell.length_c   1.000
_cell.angle_alpha   90.00
_cell.angle_beta   90.00
_cell.angle_gamma   90.00
#
_symmetry.space_group_name_H-M   'P 1'
#
loop_
_entity.id
_entity.type
_entity.pdbx_description
1 polymer ?
#
loop_
_entity_poly.entity_id
_entity_poly.type
_entity_poly.pdbx_seq_one_letter_code
_entity_poly.pdbx_strand_id
1 'polypeptide(L)' 'EPNEAGLDSAIDLGGEGEESRGPDLPFYELRFIAAATNDFSYSNMLGEGGFGVVYK' A
#
# COMPACT_ATOMS: atom_id res chain seq x y z
N GLU A 1 5.98 -33.69 7.12
CA GLU A 1 6.85 -32.54 7.40
C GLU A 1 6.89 -31.65 6.14
N PRO A 2 6.37 -30.41 6.23
CA PRO A 2 6.23 -29.47 5.13
C PRO A 2 7.53 -28.68 4.93
N ASN A 3 7.91 -28.42 3.69
CA ASN A 3 8.96 -27.48 3.35
C ASN A 3 8.36 -26.09 3.09
N GLU A 4 8.31 -25.27 4.15
CA GLU A 4 8.05 -23.84 4.04
C GLU A 4 9.27 -23.11 3.46
N ALA A 5 9.06 -22.50 2.29
CA ALA A 5 9.78 -21.33 1.77
C ALA A 5 8.80 -20.72 0.76
N GLY A 6 8.13 -19.60 1.01
CA GLY A 6 8.61 -18.40 1.64
C GLY A 6 8.88 -17.37 0.54
N LEU A 7 8.08 -16.31 0.53
CA LEU A 7 8.32 -15.04 -0.15
C LEU A 7 8.06 -14.98 -1.67
N ASP A 8 6.79 -14.72 -2.00
CA ASP A 8 6.34 -13.51 -2.70
C ASP A 8 7.45 -12.84 -3.51
N SER A 9 7.43 -13.10 -4.82
CA SER A 9 8.30 -12.49 -5.81
C SER A 9 8.17 -10.96 -5.76
N ALA A 10 9.12 -10.33 -5.08
CA ALA A 10 9.32 -8.89 -5.06
C ALA A 10 9.48 -8.39 -6.51
N ILE A 11 8.68 -7.39 -6.86
CA ILE A 11 8.80 -6.67 -8.13
C ILE A 11 10.04 -5.77 -7.99
N ASP A 12 11.10 -6.11 -8.71
CA ASP A 12 12.33 -5.32 -8.81
C ASP A 12 12.04 -4.01 -9.55
N LEU A 13 11.79 -2.94 -8.80
CA LEU A 13 11.74 -1.57 -9.31
C LEU A 13 13.11 -0.94 -9.07
N GLY A 14 14.04 -1.24 -9.97
CA GLY A 14 15.40 -0.70 -9.97
C GLY A 14 15.42 0.82 -9.90
N GLY A 15 15.92 1.34 -8.78
CA GLY A 15 16.32 2.72 -8.56
C GLY A 15 17.54 2.74 -7.65
N GLU A 16 18.72 2.93 -8.22
CA GLU A 16 19.97 3.07 -7.48
C GLU A 16 19.98 4.41 -6.73
N GLY A 17 19.56 4.38 -5.47
CA GLY A 17 19.64 5.51 -4.54
C GLY A 17 19.74 4.95 -3.12
N GLU A 18 20.75 5.42 -2.37
CA GLU A 18 21.11 4.84 -1.08
C GLU A 18 19.91 4.67 -0.14
N GLU A 19 19.70 3.42 0.22
CA GLU A 19 18.54 2.92 0.90
C GLU A 19 18.61 3.27 2.38
N SER A 20 18.18 4.48 2.74
CA SER A 20 17.50 4.65 4.02
C SER A 20 16.17 3.91 3.90
N ARG A 21 16.22 2.57 3.96
CA ARG A 21 15.04 1.70 4.00
C ARG A 21 14.23 2.17 5.19
N GLY A 22 13.20 2.98 4.93
CA GLY A 22 12.10 3.11 5.85
C GLY A 22 11.60 1.71 6.22
N PRO A 23 10.86 1.56 7.32
CA PRO A 23 10.32 0.24 7.70
C PRO A 23 9.66 -0.42 6.49
N ASP A 24 9.85 -1.73 6.31
CA ASP A 24 9.23 -2.48 5.22
C ASP A 24 7.73 -2.18 5.19
N LEU A 25 7.30 -1.44 4.17
CA LEU A 25 5.90 -1.05 4.00
C LEU A 25 5.17 -2.16 3.24
N PRO A 26 3.99 -2.61 3.73
CA PRO A 26 3.19 -3.58 2.99
C PRO A 26 2.68 -2.97 1.69
N PHE A 27 2.80 -3.72 0.60
CA PHE A 27 2.18 -3.39 -0.68
C PHE A 27 0.75 -3.92 -0.72
N TYR A 28 -0.18 -3.08 -1.21
CA TYR A 28 -1.57 -3.46 -1.43
C TYR A 28 -1.98 -3.18 -2.87
N GLU A 29 -2.73 -4.10 -3.48
CA GLU A 29 -3.39 -3.81 -4.75
C GLU A 29 -4.48 -2.74 -4.57
N LEU A 30 -4.62 -1.87 -5.57
CA LEU A 30 -5.61 -0.78 -5.56
C LEU A 30 -7.04 -1.29 -5.31
N ARG A 31 -7.39 -2.49 -5.78
CA ARG A 31 -8.72 -3.09 -5.56
C ARG A 31 -9.06 -3.26 -4.09
N PHE A 32 -8.07 -3.54 -3.25
CA PHE A 32 -8.28 -3.69 -1.80
C PHE A 32 -8.49 -2.33 -1.13
N ILE A 33 -7.75 -1.30 -1.57
CA ILE A 33 -7.93 0.08 -1.11
C ILE A 33 -9.32 0.57 -1.50
N ALA A 34 -9.74 0.38 -2.75
CA ALA A 34 -11.07 0.75 -3.22
C ALA A 34 -12.18 0.03 -2.43
N ALA A 35 -12.04 -1.27 -2.16
CA ALA A 35 -13.00 -1.99 -1.34
C ALA A 35 -13.09 -1.44 0.10
N ALA A 36 -11.94 -1.12 0.72
CA ALA A 36 -11.90 -0.56 2.08
C ALA A 36 -12.55 0.83 2.16
N THR A 37 -12.33 1.67 1.16
CA THR A 37 -12.89 3.03 1.11
C THR A 37 -14.31 3.08 0.54
N ASN A 38 -14.93 1.94 0.21
CA ASN A 38 -16.19 1.85 -0.52
C ASN A 38 -16.15 2.67 -1.83
N ASP A 39 -15.17 2.37 -2.66
CA ASP A 39 -14.84 3.03 -3.92
C ASP A 39 -14.65 4.54 -3.77
N PHE A 40 -13.88 4.94 -2.75
CA PHE A 40 -13.61 6.35 -2.41
C PHE A 40 -14.88 7.16 -2.19
N SER A 41 -15.90 6.54 -1.59
CA SER A 41 -17.18 7.21 -1.30
C SER A 41 -16.98 8.41 -0.37
N TYR A 42 -17.68 9.50 -0.67
CA TYR A 42 -17.69 10.69 0.17
C TYR A 42 -18.13 10.41 1.61
N SER A 43 -18.96 9.38 1.85
CA SER A 43 -19.36 8.98 3.21
C SER A 43 -18.19 8.50 4.07
N ASN A 44 -17.10 8.06 3.44
CA ASN A 44 -15.88 7.62 4.12
C ASN A 44 -14.79 8.69 4.11
N MET A 45 -15.02 9.86 3.51
CA MET A 45 -14.07 10.96 3.54
C MET A 45 -13.96 11.53 4.96
N LEU A 46 -12.74 11.58 5.47
CA LEU A 46 -12.40 12.18 6.76
C LEU A 46 -12.04 13.67 6.62
N GLY A 47 -11.46 14.05 5.48
CA GLY A 47 -11.15 15.44 5.18
C GLY A 47 -10.30 15.60 3.93
N GLU A 48 -10.08 16.86 3.55
CA GLU A 48 -9.24 17.26 2.43
C GLU A 48 -8.35 18.43 2.87
N GLY A 49 -7.09 18.43 2.43
CA GLY A 49 -6.14 19.50 2.68
C GLY A 49 -5.00 19.52 1.66
N GLY A 50 -3.93 20.25 1.96
CA GLY A 50 -2.78 20.39 1.04
C GLY A 50 -2.01 19.10 0.71
N PHE A 51 -2.34 18.00 1.39
CA PHE A 51 -1.76 16.66 1.16
C PHE A 51 -2.72 15.70 0.43
N GLY A 52 -3.90 16.19 0.02
CA GLY A 52 -4.94 15.41 -0.64
C GLY A 52 -6.11 15.04 0.26
N VAL A 53 -6.90 14.07 -0.20
CA VAL A 53 -8.11 13.57 0.46
C VAL A 53 -7.78 12.37 1.33
N VAL A 54 -8.36 12.31 2.53
CA VAL A 54 -8.20 11.21 3.48
C VAL A 54 -9.51 10.46 3.61
N TYR A 55 -9.46 9.13 3.56
CA TYR A 55 -10.60 8.23 3.73
C TYR A 55 -10.40 7.35 4.96
N LYS A 56 -11.50 6.94 5.59
CA LYS A 56 -11.53 5.95 6.67
C LYS A 56 -11.24 4.54 6.17
#